data_AF-A0A0P7ZPQ5-F1
#
_entry.id   AF-A0A0P7ZPQ5-F1
#
_cell.length_a   1.000
_cell.length_b   1.000
_cell.length_c   1.000
_cell.angle_alpha   90.00
_cell.angle_beta   90.00
_cell.angle_gamma   90.00
#
_symmetry.space_group_name_H-M   'P 1'
#
loop_
_entity.id
_entity.type
_entity.pdbx_description
1 polymer ?
#
loop_
_entity_poly.entity_id
_entity_poly.type
_entity_poly.pdbx_seq_one_letter_code
_entity_poly.pdbx_strand_id
1 'polypeptide(L)'
;MPAEDLEKIRQENQERKLKKELENQERKLKKELENQERKLEEELENQKILSLFEDENVVFEQAASYRGGLKGYPARLEKVGMAYLTKNALIFIQDILKCKLMYSNIMDVTLDNFQIEDHRSLLL
;
A
#
# COMPACT_ATOMS: atom_id res chain seq x y z
N MET A 1 -9.29 -35.37 53.28
CA MET A 1 -8.17 -34.90 52.42
C MET A 1 -7.06 -34.41 53.33
N PRO A 2 -5.82 -34.89 53.18
CA PRO A 2 -4.67 -34.37 53.91
C PRO A 2 -4.33 -32.94 53.48
N ALA A 3 -3.76 -32.15 54.38
CA ALA A 3 -3.44 -30.74 54.16
C ALA A 3 -2.40 -30.52 53.03
N GLU A 4 -1.50 -31.48 52.84
CA GLU A 4 -0.47 -31.47 51.78
C GLU A 4 -1.07 -31.52 50.36
N ASP A 5 -2.18 -32.25 50.18
CA ASP A 5 -2.88 -32.30 48.89
C ASP A 5 -3.54 -30.95 48.53
N LEU A 6 -3.98 -30.18 49.53
CA LEU A 6 -4.59 -28.87 49.32
C LEU A 6 -3.56 -27.80 48.93
N GLU A 7 -2.35 -27.85 49.49
CA GLU A 7 -1.26 -26.94 49.12
C GLU A 7 -0.76 -27.20 47.69
N LYS A 8 -0.62 -28.48 47.32
CA LYS A 8 -0.22 -28.87 45.96
C LYS A 8 -1.23 -28.40 44.91
N ILE A 9 -2.53 -28.57 45.18
CA ILE A 9 -3.60 -28.07 44.30
C ILE A 9 -3.58 -26.53 44.20
N ARG A 10 -3.23 -25.81 45.27
CA ARG A 10 -3.10 -24.35 45.22
C ARG A 10 -1.93 -23.90 44.35
N GLN A 11 -0.78 -24.55 44.47
CA GLN A 11 0.40 -24.27 43.63
C GLN A 11 0.10 -24.54 42.15
N GLU A 12 -0.46 -25.70 41.81
CA GLU A 12 -0.84 -26.04 40.43
C GLU A 12 -1.83 -25.03 39.83
N ASN A 13 -2.77 -24.52 40.63
CA ASN A 13 -3.71 -23.50 40.18
C ASN A 13 -3.05 -22.13 39.98
N GLN A 14 -2.06 -21.76 40.79
CA GLN A 14 -1.28 -20.52 40.60
C GLN A 14 -0.42 -20.61 39.34
N GLU A 15 0.27 -21.74 39.11
CA GLU A 15 1.04 -21.97 37.90
C GLU A 15 0.18 -21.93 36.64
N ARG A 16 -1.02 -22.53 36.67
CA ARG A 16 -1.97 -22.46 35.55
C ARG A 16 -2.44 -21.03 35.26
N LYS A 17 -2.63 -20.20 36.30
CA LYS A 17 -3.00 -18.79 36.13
C LYS A 17 -1.86 -18.01 35.48
N LEU A 18 -0.64 -18.15 36.02
CA LEU A 18 0.55 -17.50 35.48
C LEU A 18 0.81 -17.89 34.02
N LYS A 19 0.67 -19.17 33.69
CA LYS A 19 0.83 -19.66 32.30
C LYS A 19 -0.20 -19.02 31.36
N LYS A 20 -1.46 -18.93 31.77
CA LYS A 20 -2.51 -18.27 30.96
C LYS A 20 -2.27 -16.77 30.79
N GLU A 21 -1.75 -16.10 31.82
CA GLU A 21 -1.39 -14.69 31.73
C GLU A 21 -0.23 -14.46 30.76
N LEU A 22 0.81 -15.29 30.83
CA LEU A 22 1.93 -15.31 29.88
C LEU A 22 1.45 -15.53 28.44
N GLU A 23 0.64 -16.56 28.19
CA GLU A 23 0.08 -16.83 26.85
C GLU A 23 -0.75 -15.65 26.32
N ASN A 24 -1.49 -14.96 27.18
CA ASN A 24 -2.24 -13.77 26.79
C ASN A 24 -1.33 -12.57 26.49
N GLN A 25 -0.25 -12.38 27.24
CA GLN A 25 0.74 -11.34 26.97
C GLN A 25 1.47 -11.58 25.65
N GLU A 26 1.91 -12.81 25.38
CA GLU A 26 2.54 -13.18 24.11
C GLU A 26 1.62 -12.91 22.92
N ARG A 27 0.33 -13.25 23.02
CA ARG A 27 -0.65 -12.96 21.96
C ARG A 27 -0.85 -11.46 21.74
N LYS A 28 -0.83 -10.65 22.80
CA LYS A 28 -0.93 -9.19 22.68
C LYS A 28 0.30 -8.62 21.99
N LEU A 29 1.49 -8.99 22.44
CA LEU A 29 2.76 -8.54 21.85
C LEU A 29 2.85 -8.93 20.37
N LYS A 30 2.47 -10.16 20.02
CA LYS A 30 2.45 -10.60 18.61
C LYS A 30 1.54 -9.72 17.74
N LYS A 31 0.34 -9.40 18.22
CA LYS A 31 -0.59 -8.52 17.50
C LYS A 31 -0.08 -7.09 17.38
N GLU A 32 0.56 -6.57 18.42
CA GLU A 32 1.16 -5.24 18.39
C GLU A 32 2.30 -5.18 17.37
N LEU A 33 3.14 -6.21 17.31
CA LEU A 33 4.24 -6.33 16.36
C LEU A 33 3.73 -6.41 14.91
N GLU A 34 2.76 -7.28 14.62
CA GLU A 34 2.12 -7.36 13.30
C GLU A 34 1.52 -6.00 12.85
N ASN A 35 0.93 -5.25 13.79
CA ASN A 35 0.37 -3.93 13.48
C ASN A 35 1.47 -2.87 13.25
N GLN A 36 2.59 -2.95 13.96
CA GLN A 36 3.73 -2.05 13.73
C GLN A 36 4.39 -2.32 12.38
N GLU A 37 4.58 -3.60 12.02
CA GLU A 37 5.11 -3.99 10.71
C GLU A 37 4.25 -3.45 9.57
N ARG A 38 2.91 -3.63 9.65
CA ARG A 38 1.99 -3.09 8.64
C ARG A 38 2.09 -1.57 8.52
N LYS A 39 2.15 -0.84 9.64
CA LYS A 39 2.30 0.63 9.61
C LYS A 39 3.60 1.05 8.94
N LEU A 40 4.69 0.34 9.21
CA LEU A 40 5.99 0.64 8.63
C LEU A 40 6.00 0.38 7.11
N GLU A 41 5.34 -0.69 6.66
CA GLU A 41 5.14 -0.95 5.23
C GLU A 41 4.33 0.16 4.56
N GLU A 42 3.24 0.62 5.18
CA GLU A 42 2.42 1.73 4.68
C GLU A 42 3.21 3.05 4.62
N GLU A 43 3.99 3.37 5.65
CA GLU A 43 4.85 4.56 5.67
C GLU A 43 5.91 4.52 4.56
N LEU A 44 6.57 3.38 4.38
CA LEU A 44 7.58 3.20 3.35
C LEU A 44 6.97 3.34 1.95
N GLU A 45 5.76 2.82 1.76
CA GLU A 45 5.04 2.95 0.49
C GLU A 45 4.61 4.39 0.20
N ASN A 46 4.15 5.10 1.22
CA ASN A 46 3.81 6.52 1.12
C ASN A 46 5.04 7.37 0.79
N GLN A 47 6.19 7.08 1.40
CA GLN A 47 7.45 7.78 1.08
C GLN A 47 7.88 7.55 -0.37
N LYS A 48 7.76 6.33 -0.89
CA LYS A 48 8.02 6.06 -2.32
C LYS A 48 7.11 6.88 -3.22
N ILE A 49 5.82 6.97 -2.89
CA ILE A 49 4.88 7.79 -3.67
C ILE A 49 5.29 9.26 -3.63
N LEU A 50 5.54 9.82 -2.44
CA LEU A 50 5.93 11.22 -2.28
C LEU A 50 7.22 11.57 -3.03
N SER A 51 8.20 10.65 -3.06
CA SER A 51 9.44 10.85 -3.82
C SER A 51 9.22 11.02 -5.33
N LEU A 52 8.13 10.51 -5.90
CA LEU A 52 7.80 10.72 -7.31
C LEU A 52 7.39 12.17 -7.59
N PHE A 53 6.80 12.83 -6.60
CA PHE A 53 6.32 14.21 -6.68
C PHE A 53 7.35 15.23 -6.18
N GLU A 54 8.55 14.80 -5.79
CA GLU A 54 9.61 15.72 -5.40
C GLU A 54 9.92 16.69 -6.56
N ASP A 55 9.91 17.99 -6.23
CA ASP A 55 10.04 19.12 -7.16
C ASP A 55 8.97 19.22 -8.26
N GLU A 56 7.90 18.43 -8.17
CA GLU A 56 6.80 18.48 -9.13
C GLU A 56 5.60 19.26 -8.58
N ASN A 57 4.95 20.01 -9.47
CA ASN A 57 3.64 20.59 -9.20
C ASN A 57 2.63 19.89 -10.10
N VAL A 58 1.63 19.24 -9.49
CA VAL A 58 0.53 18.61 -10.22
C VAL A 58 -0.29 19.70 -10.90
N VAL A 59 -0.44 19.57 -12.21
CA VAL A 59 -1.23 20.46 -13.06
C VAL A 59 -2.61 19.83 -13.30
N PHE A 60 -2.65 18.51 -13.45
CA PHE A 60 -3.87 17.77 -13.74
C PHE A 60 -3.77 16.33 -13.24
N GLU A 61 -4.90 15.75 -12.86
CA GLU A 61 -4.99 14.36 -12.43
C GLU A 61 -6.20 13.68 -13.09
N GLN A 62 -6.04 12.40 -13.45
CA GLN A 62 -7.13 11.63 -14.05
C GLN A 62 -6.95 10.13 -13.78
N ALA A 63 -8.07 9.43 -13.65
CA ALA A 63 -8.08 7.98 -13.66
C ALA A 63 -7.63 7.47 -15.03
N ALA A 64 -6.65 6.56 -15.06
CA ALA A 64 -6.06 6.06 -16.30
C ALA A 64 -5.74 4.56 -16.21
N SER A 65 -5.73 3.90 -17.36
CA SER A 65 -5.38 2.48 -17.46
C SER A 65 -3.99 2.32 -18.06
N TYR A 66 -3.19 1.42 -17.49
CA TYR A 66 -1.87 1.10 -18.01
C TYR A 66 -1.94 -0.08 -18.99
N ARG A 67 -1.41 0.14 -20.21
CA ARG A 67 -1.45 -0.81 -21.33
C ARG A 67 -0.07 -1.32 -21.77
N GLY A 68 0.94 -1.22 -20.92
CA GLY A 68 2.28 -1.75 -21.22
C GLY A 68 3.23 -0.74 -21.86
N GLY A 69 4.34 -1.26 -22.38
CA GLY A 69 5.34 -0.51 -23.15
C GLY A 69 6.58 -0.06 -22.36
N LEU A 70 6.56 -0.16 -21.02
CA LEU A 70 7.73 0.16 -20.19
C LEU A 70 8.56 -1.10 -19.89
N LYS A 71 9.86 -1.05 -20.20
CA LYS A 71 10.79 -2.15 -19.92
C LYS A 71 10.88 -2.41 -18.42
N GLY A 72 10.74 -3.68 -18.02
CA GLY A 72 10.78 -4.08 -16.61
C GLY A 72 9.43 -3.98 -15.89
N TYR A 73 8.36 -3.58 -16.60
CA TYR A 73 7.02 -3.49 -16.05
C TYR A 73 6.07 -4.49 -16.72
N PRO A 74 4.90 -4.77 -16.12
CA PRO A 74 3.89 -5.64 -16.71
C PRO A 74 3.48 -5.19 -18.12
N ALA A 75 2.99 -6.13 -18.93
CA ALA A 75 2.49 -5.83 -20.28
C ALA A 75 1.14 -5.10 -20.26
N ARG A 76 0.35 -5.26 -19.19
CA ARG A 76 -0.90 -4.53 -18.94
C ARG A 76 -1.27 -4.64 -17.48
N LEU A 77 -2.12 -3.74 -17.02
CA LEU A 77 -2.77 -3.85 -15.71
C LEU A 77 -4.28 -3.84 -15.89
N GLU A 78 -4.96 -4.64 -15.07
CA GLU A 78 -6.42 -4.82 -15.18
C GLU A 78 -7.20 -3.70 -14.49
N LYS A 79 -6.69 -3.24 -13.35
CA LYS A 79 -7.32 -2.14 -12.62
C LYS A 79 -6.88 -0.79 -13.19
N VAL A 80 -7.74 0.20 -12.97
CA VAL A 80 -7.45 1.61 -13.23
C VAL A 80 -6.55 2.15 -12.12
N GLY A 81 -5.58 2.98 -12.50
CA GLY A 81 -4.75 3.76 -11.58
C GLY A 81 -5.02 5.27 -11.73
N MET A 82 -4.16 6.08 -11.13
CA MET A 82 -4.19 7.54 -11.26
C MET A 82 -2.96 8.01 -12.04
N ALA A 83 -3.21 8.79 -13.09
CA ALA A 83 -2.19 9.55 -13.80
C ALA A 83 -2.21 11.00 -13.30
N TYR A 84 -1.03 11.53 -13.01
CA TYR A 84 -0.79 12.91 -12.64
C TYR A 84 0.11 13.54 -13.68
N LEU A 85 -0.39 14.59 -14.33
CA LEU A 85 0.41 15.43 -15.19
C LEU A 85 0.99 16.54 -14.34
N THR A 86 2.31 16.63 -14.38
CA THR A 86 3.06 17.70 -13.73
C THR A 86 3.65 18.62 -14.79
N LYS A 87 4.43 19.62 -14.39
CA LYS A 87 5.11 20.49 -15.36
C LYS A 87 6.15 19.76 -16.21
N ASN A 88 6.81 18.75 -15.64
CA ASN A 88 7.96 18.11 -16.28
C ASN A 88 7.78 16.61 -16.55
N ALA A 89 6.79 15.99 -15.93
CA ALA A 89 6.62 14.54 -15.96
C ALA A 89 5.15 14.10 -15.93
N LEU A 90 4.92 12.90 -16.45
CA LEU A 90 3.73 12.11 -16.18
C LEU A 90 4.05 11.10 -15.07
N ILE A 91 3.29 11.14 -13.98
CA ILE A 91 3.40 10.18 -12.88
C ILE A 91 2.19 9.25 -12.95
N PHE A 92 2.40 7.95 -12.94
CA PHE A 92 1.32 6.96 -12.89
C PHE A 92 1.44 6.11 -11.63
N ILE A 93 0.33 5.97 -10.91
CA ILE A 93 0.24 5.23 -9.65
C ILE A 93 -0.94 4.25 -9.70
N GLN A 94 -0.62 2.99 -9.49
CA GLN A 94 -1.56 1.89 -9.29
C GLN A 94 -0.90 0.87 -8.36
N ASP A 95 -1.68 0.12 -7.57
CA ASP A 95 -1.25 -0.93 -6.61
C ASP A 95 0.22 -1.38 -6.74
N ILE A 96 0.58 -2.02 -7.86
CA ILE A 96 1.92 -2.58 -8.13
C ILE A 96 2.81 -1.74 -9.06
N LEU A 97 2.27 -0.70 -9.70
CA LEU A 97 2.98 0.13 -10.67
C LEU A 97 3.02 1.58 -10.21
N LYS A 98 4.23 2.07 -9.96
CA LYS A 98 4.50 3.46 -9.59
C LYS A 98 5.65 3.93 -10.45
N CYS A 99 5.39 4.86 -11.37
CA CYS A 99 6.41 5.35 -12.28
C CYS A 99 6.29 6.85 -12.54
N LYS A 100 7.45 7.47 -12.79
CA LYS A 100 7.59 8.86 -13.22
C LYS A 100 8.26 8.86 -14.59
N LEU A 101 7.60 9.44 -15.57
CA LEU A 101 8.06 9.57 -16.94
C LEU A 101 8.29 11.03 -17.24
N MET A 102 9.55 11.44 -17.30
CA MET A 102 9.92 12.80 -17.70
C MET A 102 9.51 13.05 -19.15
N TYR A 103 8.91 14.21 -19.44
CA TYR A 103 8.50 14.57 -20.80
C TYR A 103 9.69 14.60 -21.78
N SER A 104 10.89 14.89 -21.29
CA SER A 104 12.13 14.80 -22.09
C SER A 104 12.40 13.41 -22.66
N ASN A 105 11.82 12.37 -22.05
CA ASN A 105 11.98 10.97 -22.45
C ASN A 105 10.80 10.47 -23.28
N ILE A 106 9.77 11.31 -23.50
CA ILE A 106 8.60 10.99 -24.30
C ILE A 106 8.86 11.49 -25.72
N MET A 107 8.85 10.56 -26.68
CA MET A 107 9.08 10.88 -28.09
C MET A 107 7.82 11.40 -28.78
N ASP A 108 6.66 10.86 -28.44
CA ASP A 108 5.39 11.17 -29.09
C ASP A 108 4.22 10.99 -28.10
N VAL A 109 3.16 11.78 -28.29
CA VAL A 109 1.93 11.71 -27.52
C VAL A 109 0.76 11.83 -28.50
N THR A 110 -0.03 10.78 -28.60
CA THR A 110 -1.18 10.72 -29.49
C THR A 110 -2.47 10.64 -28.70
N LEU A 111 -3.47 11.40 -29.15
CA LEU A 111 -4.84 11.29 -28.68
C LEU A 111 -5.53 10.21 -29.50
N ASP A 112 -5.72 9.05 -28.91
CA ASP A 112 -6.50 7.98 -29.50
C ASP A 112 -7.99 8.20 -29.18
N ASN A 113 -8.71 8.80 -30.12
CA ASN A 113 -10.13 9.14 -29.97
C ASN A 113 -11.06 7.90 -29.93
N PHE A 114 -10.53 6.67 -30.05
CA PHE A 114 -11.32 5.44 -30.09
C PHE A 114 -11.73 4.89 -28.72
N GLN A 115 -11.42 5.55 -27.59
CA GLN A 115 -11.82 5.12 -26.24
C GLN A 115 -12.84 6.02 -25.53
N ILE A 116 -13.49 6.95 -26.24
CA ILE A 116 -14.63 7.68 -25.68
C ILE A 116 -15.89 6.83 -25.84
N GLU A 117 -16.07 5.83 -24.97
CA GLU A 117 -17.41 5.34 -24.64
C GLU A 117 -18.12 6.42 -23.81
N ASP A 118 -18.68 7.37 -24.55
CA ASP A 118 -19.97 8.04 -24.34
C ASP A 118 -20.29 8.78 -23.02
N HIS A 119 -19.37 9.04 -22.10
CA HIS A 119 -19.68 9.91 -20.94
C HIS A 119 -18.70 11.07 -20.69
N ARG A 120 -19.20 12.25 -21.11
CA ARG A 120 -19.06 13.60 -20.52
C ARG A 120 -17.87 14.46 -20.95
N SER A 121 -18.14 15.21 -22.01
CA SER A 121 -17.94 16.67 -22.15
C SER A 121 -17.26 17.43 -21.00
N LEU A 122 -16.22 18.20 -21.36
CA LEU A 122 -16.08 19.62 -21.02
C LEU A 122 -15.05 20.28 -21.96
N LEU A 123 -15.56 21.02 -22.95
CA LEU A 123 -14.90 22.19 -23.50
C LEU A 123 -15.17 23.35 -22.52
N LEU A 124 -14.11 24.04 -22.11
CA LEU A 124 -14.15 25.45 -21.73
C LEU A 124 -13.25 26.20 -22.69
#